data_AF-A0A382DSU6-F1
#
_entry.id   AF-A0A382DSU6-F1
#
_cell.length_a   1.000
_cell.length_b   1.000
_cell.length_c   1.000
_cell.angle_alpha   90.00
_cell.angle_beta   90.00
_cell.angle_gamma   90.00
#
_symmetry.space_group_name_H-M   'P 1'
#
loop_
_entity.id
_entity.type
_entity.pdbx_description
1 polymer ?
#
loop_
_entity_poly.entity_id
_entity_poly.type
_entity_poly.pdbx_seq_one_letter_code
_entity_poly.pdbx_strand_id
1 'polypeptide(L)'
;MALSRSRRIVFSAAVAVLCLLSVSMASSQTLHRFGQSVQPIYEGFERNSDGTYTLWFGYLNRNYDETPNVPIGINNSFQVAEGVQTAGPIDQSLILVDSGPLDRGQPTYFYPRR
;
A
#
# COMPACT_ATOMS: atom_id res chain seq x y z
N MET A 1 23.01 17.88 -52.01
CA MET A 1 24.42 17.77 -51.54
C MET A 1 24.55 16.49 -50.73
N ALA A 2 25.17 15.43 -51.28
CA ALA A 2 25.24 14.13 -50.60
C ALA A 2 26.27 14.18 -49.45
N LEU A 3 25.90 13.71 -48.25
CA LEU A 3 26.84 13.65 -47.12
C LEU A 3 27.97 12.63 -47.41
N SER A 4 29.20 13.02 -47.06
CA SER A 4 30.38 12.16 -47.14
C SER A 4 30.24 10.92 -46.26
N ARG A 5 30.90 9.83 -46.65
CA ARG A 5 30.87 8.54 -45.94
C ARG A 5 31.21 8.68 -44.44
N SER A 6 32.16 9.56 -44.11
CA SER A 6 32.55 9.86 -42.72
C SER A 6 31.43 10.51 -41.91
N ARG A 7 30.70 11.48 -42.47
CA ARG A 7 29.57 12.13 -41.79
C ARG A 7 28.42 11.15 -41.52
N ARG A 8 28.18 10.20 -42.41
CA ARG A 8 27.15 9.15 -42.22
C ARG A 8 27.51 8.22 -41.06
N ILE A 9 28.79 7.86 -40.92
CA ILE A 9 29.28 7.01 -39.82
C ILE A 9 29.12 7.73 -38.48
N VAL A 10 29.57 8.99 -38.38
CA VAL A 10 29.45 9.78 -37.15
C VAL A 10 27.99 9.96 -36.75
N PHE A 11 27.12 10.27 -37.71
CA PHE A 11 25.69 10.44 -37.44
C PHE A 11 25.04 9.12 -36.98
N SER A 12 25.40 7.99 -37.59
CA SER A 12 24.89 6.68 -37.19
C SER A 12 25.36 6.29 -35.78
N ALA A 13 26.62 6.57 -35.46
CA ALA A 13 27.17 6.35 -34.12
C ALA A 13 26.49 7.24 -33.06
N ALA A 14 26.23 8.51 -33.38
CA ALA A 14 25.54 9.43 -32.49
C ALA A 14 24.09 9.00 -32.23
N VAL A 15 23.37 8.54 -33.26
CA VAL A 15 22.02 7.98 -33.12
C VAL A 15 22.04 6.71 -32.28
N ALA A 16 22.98 5.80 -32.50
CA ALA A 16 23.12 4.58 -31.70
C ALA A 16 23.39 4.88 -30.21
N VAL A 17 24.28 5.84 -29.92
CA VAL A 17 24.54 6.29 -28.55
C VAL A 17 23.29 6.93 -27.93
N LEU A 18 22.57 7.77 -28.67
CA LEU A 18 21.33 8.38 -28.18
C LEU A 18 20.26 7.33 -27.88
N CYS A 19 20.12 6.29 -28.71
CA CYS A 19 19.20 5.18 -28.46
C CYS A 19 19.58 4.38 -27.21
N LEU A 20 20.87 4.12 -26.98
CA LEU A 20 21.35 3.43 -25.77
C LEU A 20 21.13 4.24 -24.49
N LEU A 21 21.26 5.56 -24.58
CA LEU A 21 20.98 6.49 -23.46
C LEU A 21 19.47 6.65 -23.19
N SER A 22 18.60 6.24 -24.12
CA SER A 22 17.14 6.36 -24.01
C SER A 22 16.48 5.13 -23.38
N VAL A 23 17.23 4.12 -22.94
CA VAL A 23 16.69 2.94 -22.25
C VAL A 23 16.20 3.37 -20.87
N SER A 24 14.91 3.64 -20.77
CA SER A 24 14.24 3.88 -19.51
C SER A 24 14.28 2.59 -18.69
N MET A 25 14.72 2.66 -17.44
CA MET A 25 14.57 1.55 -16.50
C MET A 25 13.07 1.38 -16.23
N ALA A 26 12.44 0.43 -16.92
CA ALA A 26 11.08 0.03 -16.58
C ALA A 26 11.11 -0.63 -15.19
N SER A 27 10.63 0.09 -14.17
CA SER A 27 10.35 -0.50 -12.87
C SER A 27 9.04 -1.28 -12.97
N SER A 28 9.14 -2.61 -12.99
CA SER A 28 7.98 -3.47 -12.76
C SER A 28 7.56 -3.39 -11.30
N GLN A 29 6.28 -3.63 -10.99
CA GLN A 29 5.87 -3.87 -9.62
C GLN A 29 6.64 -5.08 -9.08
N THR A 30 7.40 -4.87 -8.00
CA THR A 30 8.10 -5.95 -7.32
C THR A 30 7.07 -6.89 -6.70
N LEU A 31 7.08 -8.14 -7.16
CA LEU A 31 6.23 -9.17 -6.62
C LEU A 31 6.86 -9.71 -5.32
N HIS A 32 6.17 -9.55 -4.21
CA HIS A 32 6.57 -10.12 -2.92
C HIS A 32 5.76 -11.38 -2.63
N ARG A 33 6.43 -12.53 -2.57
CA ARG A 33 5.76 -13.80 -2.25
C ARG A 33 5.39 -13.90 -0.77
N PHE A 34 6.27 -13.40 0.12
CA PHE A 34 6.18 -13.48 1.58
C PHE A 34 6.80 -12.25 2.28
N GLY A 35 6.51 -12.09 3.57
CA GLY A 35 7.22 -11.21 4.50
C GLY A 35 6.83 -9.74 4.43
N GLN A 36 5.82 -9.38 3.64
CA GLN A 36 5.25 -8.02 3.64
C GLN A 36 4.14 -7.91 4.68
N SER A 37 3.99 -6.71 5.25
CA SER A 37 2.85 -6.42 6.12
C SER A 37 1.53 -6.33 5.32
N VAL A 38 0.43 -6.56 6.01
CA VAL A 38 -0.89 -6.08 5.59
C VAL A 38 -0.91 -4.55 5.71
N GLN A 39 -1.50 -3.84 4.75
CA GLN A 39 -1.65 -2.38 4.80
C GLN A 39 -3.11 -1.96 4.77
N PRO A 40 -3.50 -0.91 5.52
CA PRO A 40 -4.79 -0.28 5.31
C PRO A 40 -4.82 0.37 3.92
N ILE A 41 -5.94 0.26 3.23
CA ILE A 41 -6.14 0.91 1.94
C ILE A 41 -7.43 1.71 1.95
N TYR A 42 -7.39 2.91 1.38
CA TYR A 42 -8.57 3.74 1.22
C TYR A 42 -9.34 3.28 -0.03
N GLU A 43 -10.57 2.84 0.17
CA GLU A 43 -11.44 2.29 -0.89
C GLU A 43 -12.42 3.33 -1.43
N GLY A 44 -12.45 4.52 -0.81
CA GLY A 44 -13.30 5.63 -1.23
C GLY A 44 -14.17 6.14 -0.10
N PHE A 45 -15.19 6.90 -0.48
CA PHE A 45 -16.10 7.54 0.45
C PHE A 45 -17.52 7.57 -0.10
N GLU A 46 -18.47 7.63 0.81
CA GLU A 46 -19.87 7.91 0.52
C GLU A 46 -20.25 9.24 1.16
N ARG A 47 -21.00 10.07 0.43
CA ARG A 47 -21.57 11.29 0.99
C ARG A 47 -22.95 10.98 1.56
N ASN A 48 -23.13 11.27 2.84
CA ASN A 48 -24.37 11.02 3.56
C ASN A 48 -25.40 12.13 3.27
N SER A 49 -26.67 11.84 3.54
CA SER A 49 -27.79 12.78 3.30
C SER A 49 -27.73 14.04 4.16
N ASP A 50 -27.11 13.96 5.33
CA ASP A 50 -26.87 15.08 6.26
C ASP A 50 -25.64 15.94 5.88
N GLY A 51 -24.97 15.61 4.76
CA GLY A 51 -23.79 16.33 4.27
C GLY A 51 -22.46 15.86 4.86
N THR A 52 -22.46 14.89 5.78
CA THR A 52 -21.25 14.23 6.28
C THR A 52 -20.70 13.21 5.26
N TYR A 53 -19.55 12.61 5.56
CA TYR A 53 -18.92 11.59 4.72
C TYR A 53 -18.61 10.33 5.52
N THR A 54 -18.92 9.18 4.94
CA THR A 54 -18.46 7.87 5.40
C THR A 54 -17.22 7.48 4.61
N LEU A 55 -16.11 7.23 5.28
CA LEU A 55 -14.86 6.81 4.64
C LEU A 55 -14.71 5.29 4.74
N TRP A 56 -14.36 4.65 3.62
CA TRP A 56 -14.18 3.21 3.54
C TRP A 56 -12.70 2.87 3.53
N PHE A 57 -12.29 2.03 4.48
CA PHE A 57 -10.95 1.49 4.56
C PHE A 57 -11.00 -0.04 4.51
N GLY A 58 -10.19 -0.62 3.65
CA GLY A 58 -9.94 -2.06 3.55
C GLY A 58 -8.55 -2.43 4.06
N TYR A 59 -8.22 -3.71 3.92
CA TYR A 59 -6.90 -4.24 4.19
C TYR A 59 -6.35 -4.93 2.95
N LEU A 60 -5.13 -4.60 2.57
CA LEU A 60 -4.41 -5.23 1.46
C LEU A 60 -3.35 -6.19 2.00
N ASN A 61 -3.52 -7.48 1.68
CA ASN A 61 -2.39 -8.41 1.73
C ASN A 61 -1.46 -8.14 0.55
N ARG A 62 -0.21 -7.79 0.86
CA ARG A 62 0.81 -7.50 -0.16
C ARG A 62 1.62 -8.73 -0.55
N ASN A 63 1.31 -9.88 0.02
CA ASN A 63 1.93 -11.16 -0.27
C ASN A 63 1.08 -11.97 -1.26
N TYR A 64 1.76 -12.65 -2.17
CA TYR A 64 1.12 -13.49 -3.20
C TYR A 64 0.91 -14.95 -2.77
N ASP A 65 1.73 -15.45 -1.84
CA ASP A 65 1.62 -16.82 -1.32
C ASP A 65 1.28 -16.84 0.18
N GLU A 66 1.78 -15.88 0.94
CA GLU A 66 1.50 -15.80 2.38
C GLU A 66 0.06 -15.39 2.66
N THR A 67 -0.55 -16.05 3.64
CA THR A 67 -1.88 -15.73 4.16
C THR A 67 -1.80 -15.40 5.64
N PRO A 68 -1.48 -14.15 6.00
CA PRO A 68 -1.41 -13.75 7.40
C PRO A 68 -2.70 -14.10 8.14
N ASN A 69 -2.53 -14.78 9.27
CA ASN A 69 -3.60 -15.08 10.21
C ASN A 69 -3.30 -14.35 11.52
N VAL A 70 -4.08 -13.33 11.83
CA VAL A 70 -3.93 -12.47 13.00
C VAL A 70 -5.13 -12.72 13.92
N PRO A 71 -4.96 -13.49 15.01
CA PRO A 71 -6.07 -13.77 15.92
C PRO A 71 -6.58 -12.49 16.57
N ILE A 72 -7.86 -12.49 16.95
CA ILE A 72 -8.45 -11.39 17.71
C ILE A 72 -7.69 -11.23 19.03
N GLY A 73 -7.40 -9.98 19.39
CA GLY A 73 -6.68 -9.66 20.62
C GLY A 73 -6.28 -8.19 20.67
N ILE A 74 -5.41 -7.82 21.63
CA ILE A 74 -4.98 -6.44 21.83
C ILE A 74 -4.34 -5.82 20.57
N ASN A 75 -3.72 -6.64 19.72
CA ASN A 75 -3.08 -6.23 18.46
C ASN A 75 -3.99 -6.34 17.22
N ASN A 76 -5.20 -6.88 17.36
CA ASN A 76 -6.22 -6.98 16.31
C ASN A 76 -7.61 -6.80 16.90
N SER A 77 -7.86 -5.60 17.42
CA SER A 77 -9.15 -5.17 17.93
C SER A 77 -9.30 -3.67 17.75
N PHE A 78 -10.54 -3.23 17.67
CA PHE A 78 -10.86 -1.83 17.88
C PHE A 78 -11.21 -1.65 19.35
N GLN A 79 -10.63 -0.64 19.98
CA GLN A 79 -10.86 -0.31 21.39
C GLN A 79 -11.33 1.14 21.49
N VAL A 80 -12.11 1.44 22.52
CA VAL A 80 -12.51 2.82 22.80
C VAL A 80 -11.54 3.34 23.86
N ALA A 81 -10.92 4.48 23.59
CA ALA A 81 -9.98 5.11 24.51
C ALA A 81 -10.34 6.58 24.70
N GLU A 82 -10.14 7.08 25.91
CA GLU A 82 -10.35 8.49 26.26
C GLU A 82 -9.02 9.22 26.48
N GLY A 83 -9.00 10.53 26.27
CA GLY A 83 -7.80 11.34 26.52
C GLY A 83 -6.65 11.10 25.55
N VAL A 84 -6.87 10.46 24.40
CA VAL A 84 -5.86 10.27 23.36
C VAL A 84 -5.57 11.62 22.68
N GLN A 85 -4.37 12.15 22.88
CA GLN A 85 -3.95 13.45 22.32
C GLN A 85 -2.90 13.33 21.22
N THR A 86 -2.36 12.14 20.99
CA THR A 86 -1.26 11.93 20.04
C THR A 86 -1.48 10.65 19.24
N ALA A 87 -1.10 10.66 17.97
CA ALA A 87 -1.06 9.45 17.16
C ALA A 87 0.12 8.56 17.59
N GLY A 88 -0.09 7.23 17.64
CA GLY A 88 0.92 6.25 18.02
C GLY A 88 0.33 5.05 18.77
N PRO A 89 1.18 4.19 19.37
CA PRO A 89 0.72 3.17 20.30
C PRO A 89 -0.09 3.79 21.43
N ILE A 90 -1.28 3.24 21.69
CA ILE A 90 -2.18 3.72 22.74
C ILE A 90 -1.61 3.28 24.10
N ASP A 91 -1.54 4.21 25.06
CA ASP A 91 -1.33 3.87 26.46
C ASP A 91 -2.54 3.06 26.96
N GLN A 92 -2.28 1.84 27.43
CA GLN A 92 -3.35 0.92 27.83
C GLN A 92 -4.23 1.46 28.96
N SER A 93 -3.72 2.40 29.77
CA SER A 93 -4.52 3.06 30.82
C SER A 93 -5.62 3.97 30.28
N LEU A 94 -5.52 4.39 29.01
CA LEU A 94 -6.51 5.22 28.34
C LEU A 94 -7.66 4.40 27.74
N ILE A 95 -7.49 3.08 27.62
CA ILE A 95 -8.53 2.19 27.10
C ILE A 95 -9.64 2.06 28.14
N LEU A 96 -10.87 2.29 27.73
CA LEU A 96 -12.03 2.13 28.60
C LEU A 96 -12.19 0.66 29.02
N VAL A 97 -12.45 0.44 30.31
CA VAL A 97 -12.67 -0.91 30.89
C VAL A 97 -13.80 -1.65 30.18
N ASP A 98 -14.85 -0.92 29.80
CA ASP A 98 -15.93 -1.44 28.95
C ASP A 98 -15.80 -0.90 27.52
N SER A 99 -14.77 -1.37 26.83
CA SER A 99 -14.59 -1.08 25.40
C SER A 99 -15.55 -1.89 24.51
N GLY A 100 -16.44 -2.71 25.08
CA GLY A 100 -17.24 -3.70 24.37
C GLY A 100 -16.44 -4.93 23.92
N PRO A 101 -17.04 -5.79 23.07
CA PRO A 101 -16.39 -7.00 22.57
C PRO A 101 -15.09 -6.68 21.79
N LEU A 102 -14.08 -7.57 21.94
CA LEU A 102 -12.83 -7.45 21.17
C LEU A 102 -13.07 -7.65 19.67
N ASP A 103 -14.02 -8.52 19.30
CA ASP A 103 -14.43 -8.71 17.91
C ASP A 103 -15.50 -7.69 17.53
N ARG A 104 -15.13 -6.79 16.61
CA ARG A 104 -16.00 -5.78 16.00
C ARG A 104 -16.01 -5.90 14.48
N GLY A 105 -15.79 -7.11 13.96
CA GLY A 105 -15.80 -7.38 12.52
C GLY A 105 -14.49 -7.11 11.82
N GLN A 106 -13.39 -6.93 12.56
CA GLN A 106 -12.05 -6.89 11.96
C GLN A 106 -11.67 -8.27 11.39
N PRO A 107 -11.01 -8.33 10.22
CA PRO A 107 -10.57 -9.59 9.64
C PRO A 107 -9.45 -10.24 10.47
N THR A 108 -9.51 -11.56 10.57
CA THR A 108 -8.44 -12.39 11.13
C THR A 108 -7.57 -13.04 10.07
N TYR A 109 -8.11 -13.22 8.85
CA TYR A 109 -7.44 -13.96 7.80
C TYR A 109 -7.37 -13.14 6.51
N PHE A 110 -6.16 -12.98 5.97
CA PHE A 110 -5.90 -12.13 4.81
C PHE A 110 -5.48 -12.96 3.60
N TYR A 111 -6.41 -13.13 2.65
CA TYR A 111 -6.13 -13.88 1.42
C TYR A 111 -5.09 -13.18 0.55
N PRO A 112 -4.34 -13.92 -0.28
CA PRO A 112 -3.36 -13.32 -1.18
C PRO A 112 -4.05 -12.51 -2.26
N ARG A 113 -3.33 -11.52 -2.78
CA ARG A 113 -3.77 -10.77 -3.96
C ARG A 113 -3.72 -11.72 -5.17
N ARG A 114 -4.86 -11.90 -5.85
CA ARG A 114 -4.93 -12.61 -7.13
C ARG A 114 -4.57 -11.69 -8.28
#